data_AF-A0A9Q0VIY7-F1
#
_entry.id   AF-A0A9Q0VIY7-F1
#
_cell.length_a   1.000
_cell.length_b   1.000
_cell.length_c   1.000
_cell.angle_alpha   90.00
_cell.angle_beta   90.00
_cell.angle_gamma   90.00
#
_symmetry.space_group_name_H-M   'P 1'
#
loop_
_entity.id
_entity.type
_entity.pdbx_description
1 polymer ?
#
loop_
_entity_poly.entity_id
_entity_poly.type
_entity_poly.pdbx_seq_one_letter_code
_entity_poly.pdbx_strand_id
1 'polypeptide(L)'
;MHPLPTTASTILHNNSSPFLSPFSDDETTCSSFNRLVVLVPLCPLTINLDRAPFKIALFADLHFGENAWTDWGPQQDVNSVKVMSSVLDDESPDFVIYLGDVITANNIPIANASLYWDEAISPTRARGIPWASIFGNHDDAPFEWPMAWFSSPGIPPIHCPAPNASSCSGERYCSFGGTRRIELMKKEIENNLLTLSKTGPKDLWPSISNYVLQLSSSDDPESPAEWFQHVSEEINPDSRVPERKVAAQEAELGIMDMLAKRSSVKAVFAGHNHGLDWCCPYKKLWLCYARHTGYGGYGNWRRGARILEINDQPFYIKSWIRMEDGDEHSHIILSP
;
A
#
# COMPACT_ATOMS: atom_id res chain seq x y z
N MET A 1 -21.91 15.80 67.46
CA MET A 1 -20.77 15.76 66.51
C MET A 1 -21.29 16.39 65.22
N HIS A 2 -21.35 17.71 65.23
CA HIS A 2 -20.42 18.67 64.63
C HIS A 2 -20.62 18.82 63.11
N PRO A 3 -20.68 20.07 62.61
CA PRO A 3 -21.53 20.52 61.51
C PRO A 3 -20.71 21.01 60.30
N LEU A 4 -21.39 21.42 59.23
CA LEU A 4 -20.83 22.28 58.17
C LEU A 4 -20.32 23.61 58.73
N PRO A 5 -19.30 24.22 58.09
CA PRO A 5 -19.51 25.52 57.43
C PRO A 5 -18.77 25.62 56.07
N THR A 6 -19.37 26.10 54.98
CA THR A 6 -19.44 27.51 54.50
C THR A 6 -18.13 28.30 54.60
N THR A 7 -17.61 28.83 53.47
CA THR A 7 -17.72 30.26 53.09
C THR A 7 -17.11 30.54 51.72
N ALA A 8 -17.80 31.41 50.98
CA ALA A 8 -17.39 32.04 49.72
C ALA A 8 -16.43 33.21 49.95
N SER A 9 -15.68 33.60 48.91
CA SER A 9 -15.22 34.98 48.72
C SER A 9 -14.90 35.24 47.24
N THR A 10 -15.78 36.01 46.60
CA THR A 10 -15.60 36.76 45.35
C THR A 10 -14.85 38.07 45.65
N ILE A 11 -14.17 38.67 44.65
CA ILE A 11 -13.88 40.12 44.40
C ILE A 11 -12.64 40.17 43.46
N LEU A 12 -12.74 40.42 42.15
CA LEU A 12 -13.08 41.61 41.32
C LEU A 12 -11.84 42.39 40.82
N HIS A 13 -11.79 42.50 39.48
CA HIS A 13 -11.40 43.63 38.60
C HIS A 13 -10.02 44.32 38.67
N ASN A 14 -9.33 44.37 37.53
CA ASN A 14 -9.29 45.52 36.57
C ASN A 14 -8.12 45.33 35.58
N ASN A 15 -8.36 45.22 34.26
CA ASN A 15 -8.59 46.26 33.23
C ASN A 15 -7.32 46.76 32.53
N SER A 16 -7.17 46.36 31.25
CA SER A 16 -6.80 47.27 30.15
C SER A 16 -7.11 46.60 28.79
N SER A 17 -8.09 47.15 28.06
CA SER A 17 -8.47 46.86 26.65
C SER A 17 -7.57 47.67 25.67
N PRO A 18 -7.83 47.83 24.34
CA PRO A 18 -8.72 47.12 23.38
C PRO A 18 -8.08 46.85 21.97
N PHE A 19 -8.89 46.27 21.04
CA PHE A 19 -8.85 46.38 19.54
C PHE A 19 -8.03 45.42 18.63
N LEU A 20 -8.77 44.85 17.66
CA LEU A 20 -8.51 44.57 16.23
C LEU A 20 -7.65 43.35 15.80
N SER A 21 -8.21 42.59 14.85
CA SER A 21 -7.60 41.58 13.95
C SER A 21 -6.61 42.22 12.95
N PRO A 22 -5.98 41.51 11.97
CA PRO A 22 -5.92 40.07 11.59
C PRO A 22 -4.48 39.52 11.30
N PHE A 23 -4.38 38.30 10.76
CA PHE A 23 -3.17 37.54 10.30
C PHE A 23 -2.36 36.86 11.42
N SER A 24 -1.75 35.68 11.28
CA SER A 24 -1.30 34.92 10.09
C SER A 24 -1.27 33.42 10.39
N ASP A 25 -1.26 32.62 9.32
CA ASP A 25 -0.88 31.21 9.29
C ASP A 25 0.40 30.93 10.10
N ASP A 26 0.44 29.86 10.89
CA ASP A 26 1.41 28.75 10.74
C ASP A 26 1.17 27.61 11.76
N GLU A 27 1.73 26.45 11.40
CA GLU A 27 2.14 25.31 12.23
C GLU A 27 1.21 24.08 12.38
N THR A 28 1.40 23.17 11.40
CA THR A 28 2.00 21.84 11.59
C THR A 28 1.67 21.05 12.87
N THR A 29 0.87 20.00 12.70
CA THR A 29 1.09 18.72 13.39
C THR A 29 0.82 17.56 12.44
N CYS A 30 1.89 17.09 11.79
CA CYS A 30 1.90 15.81 11.09
C CYS A 30 2.21 14.72 12.15
N SER A 31 1.17 14.17 12.79
CA SER A 31 1.34 13.03 13.69
C SER A 31 0.10 12.15 13.70
N SER A 32 0.03 11.24 12.74
CA SER A 32 -0.73 9.99 12.85
C SER A 32 -0.34 9.06 11.69
N PHE A 33 0.49 8.05 11.98
CA PHE A 33 0.67 6.91 11.08
C PHE A 33 -0.64 6.13 11.04
N ASN A 34 -1.52 6.49 10.09
CA ASN A 34 -2.79 5.82 9.86
C ASN A 34 -2.67 4.84 8.70
N ARG A 35 -3.34 3.69 8.86
CA ARG A 35 -3.53 2.61 7.87
C ARG A 35 -3.95 3.21 6.52
N LEU A 36 -3.23 2.86 5.47
CA LEU A 36 -3.25 3.59 4.20
C LEU A 36 -3.65 2.68 3.05
N VAL A 37 -4.94 2.43 2.81
CA VAL A 37 -5.32 1.90 1.50
C VAL A 37 -5.60 3.03 0.53
N VAL A 38 -4.89 3.03 -0.60
CA VAL A 38 -4.90 4.14 -1.53
C VAL A 38 -5.14 3.63 -2.94
N LEU A 39 -6.27 4.08 -3.48
CA LEU A 39 -6.39 4.34 -4.90
C LEU A 39 -5.66 5.64 -5.15
N VAL A 40 -4.61 5.56 -5.96
CA VAL A 40 -3.72 6.62 -6.46
C VAL A 40 -3.93 7.96 -5.74
N PRO A 41 -3.09 8.28 -4.76
CA PRO A 41 -3.37 9.44 -3.95
C PRO A 41 -3.11 10.71 -4.75
N LEU A 42 -3.89 11.75 -4.45
CA LEU A 42 -3.59 13.12 -4.85
C LEU A 42 -2.32 13.66 -4.13
N CYS A 43 -1.75 12.91 -3.18
CA CYS A 43 -0.58 13.28 -2.39
C CYS A 43 0.32 12.06 -2.12
N PRO A 44 1.61 12.06 -2.48
CA PRO A 44 2.51 10.94 -2.21
C PRO A 44 2.59 10.66 -0.70
N LEU A 45 2.70 9.38 -0.29
CA LEU A 45 3.03 9.08 1.10
C LEU A 45 4.45 9.56 1.36
N THR A 46 4.59 10.39 2.38
CA THR A 46 5.89 10.89 2.84
C THR A 46 6.31 10.13 4.08
N ILE A 47 7.49 9.51 4.05
CA ILE A 47 8.09 8.87 5.21
C ILE A 47 9.24 9.74 5.71
N ASN A 48 9.21 10.07 7.00
CA ASN A 48 10.31 10.76 7.67
C ASN A 48 11.37 9.73 8.10
N LEU A 49 12.61 9.90 7.61
CA LEU A 49 13.75 9.01 7.84
C LEU A 49 14.59 9.33 9.09
N ASP A 50 14.14 10.23 9.99
CA ASP A 50 14.84 10.58 11.24
C ASP A 50 15.11 9.36 12.17
N ARG A 51 14.50 8.19 11.89
CA ARG A 51 14.69 6.92 12.61
C ARG A 51 15.30 5.79 11.75
N ALA A 52 16.07 6.12 10.71
CA ALA A 52 16.73 5.12 9.87
C ALA A 52 17.56 4.09 10.68
N PRO A 53 17.64 2.82 10.23
CA PRO A 53 17.08 2.31 8.97
C PRO A 53 15.57 2.11 9.03
N PHE A 54 14.87 2.55 7.97
CA PHE A 54 13.43 2.33 7.80
C PHE A 54 13.21 1.09 6.92
N LYS A 55 12.45 0.12 7.39
CA LYS A 55 12.27 -1.17 6.70
C LYS A 55 10.87 -1.33 6.12
N ILE A 56 10.80 -1.76 4.86
CA ILE A 56 9.56 -2.04 4.13
C ILE A 56 9.55 -3.51 3.69
N ALA A 57 8.47 -4.23 3.98
CA ALA A 57 8.21 -5.54 3.37
C ALA A 57 7.24 -5.41 2.19
N LEU A 58 7.62 -5.97 1.04
CA LEU A 58 6.79 -6.04 -0.16
C LEU A 58 6.21 -7.45 -0.30
N PHE A 59 4.89 -7.55 -0.18
CA PHE A 59 4.14 -8.78 -0.46
C PHE A 59 3.49 -8.67 -1.83
N ALA A 60 3.58 -9.71 -2.64
CA ALA A 60 3.03 -9.72 -3.98
C ALA A 60 2.27 -11.02 -4.23
N ASP A 61 1.18 -10.93 -5.00
CA ASP A 61 0.49 -12.08 -5.59
C ASP A 61 0.06 -13.10 -4.54
N LEU A 62 -0.81 -12.68 -3.61
CA LEU A 62 -1.30 -13.54 -2.54
C LEU A 62 -2.40 -14.50 -3.02
N HIS A 63 -3.26 -14.04 -3.94
CA HIS A 63 -4.36 -14.79 -4.56
C HIS A 63 -5.33 -15.42 -3.55
N PHE A 64 -5.70 -14.71 -2.48
CA PHE A 64 -6.65 -15.23 -1.48
C PHE A 64 -8.01 -15.58 -2.09
N GLY A 65 -8.62 -16.65 -1.58
CA GLY A 65 -9.95 -17.14 -1.97
C GLY A 65 -9.97 -18.04 -3.20
N GLU A 66 -8.80 -18.45 -3.71
CA GLU A 66 -8.71 -19.35 -4.86
C GLU A 66 -9.30 -20.73 -4.56
N ASN A 67 -10.20 -21.20 -5.44
CA ASN A 67 -10.86 -22.51 -5.30
C ASN A 67 -11.50 -22.73 -3.92
N ALA A 68 -12.08 -21.65 -3.35
CA ALA A 68 -12.66 -21.64 -2.01
C ALA A 68 -13.80 -22.65 -1.77
N TRP A 69 -14.35 -23.25 -2.82
CA TRP A 69 -15.34 -24.34 -2.72
C TRP A 69 -14.74 -25.73 -2.50
N THR A 70 -13.41 -25.82 -2.34
CA THR A 70 -12.68 -27.07 -2.05
C THR A 70 -11.86 -26.90 -0.77
N ASP A 71 -11.41 -28.00 -0.17
CA ASP A 71 -10.49 -27.93 0.99
C ASP A 71 -9.10 -27.40 0.63
N TRP A 72 -8.71 -27.45 -0.66
CA TRP A 72 -7.38 -27.03 -1.11
C TRP A 72 -7.18 -25.52 -0.99
N GLY A 73 -8.20 -24.73 -1.36
CA GLY A 73 -8.15 -23.27 -1.41
C GLY A 73 -7.91 -22.62 -0.05
N PRO A 74 -8.81 -22.82 0.94
CA PRO A 74 -8.63 -22.30 2.30
C PRO A 74 -7.31 -22.76 2.94
N GLN A 75 -6.82 -23.95 2.58
CA GLN A 75 -5.51 -24.40 3.07
C GLN A 75 -4.35 -23.58 2.48
N GLN A 76 -4.46 -23.08 1.24
CA GLN A 76 -3.47 -22.18 0.65
C GLN A 76 -3.52 -20.80 1.29
N ASP A 77 -4.70 -20.28 1.62
CA ASP A 77 -4.85 -19.00 2.33
C ASP A 77 -4.16 -19.08 3.71
N VAL A 78 -4.38 -20.17 4.45
CA VAL A 78 -3.68 -20.46 5.71
C VAL A 78 -2.15 -20.54 5.53
N ASN A 79 -1.67 -21.15 4.44
CA ASN A 79 -0.23 -21.22 4.18
C ASN A 79 0.35 -19.85 3.85
N SER A 80 -0.38 -19.02 3.09
CA SER A 80 0.00 -17.64 2.79
C SER A 80 0.10 -16.79 4.05
N VAL A 81 -0.85 -16.95 5.00
CA VAL A 81 -0.79 -16.34 6.34
C VAL A 81 0.47 -16.73 7.10
N LYS A 82 0.89 -17.99 7.02
CA LYS A 82 2.14 -18.47 7.65
C LYS A 82 3.36 -17.82 7.03
N VAL A 83 3.46 -17.75 5.69
CA VAL A 83 4.57 -17.10 5.00
C VAL A 83 4.69 -15.65 5.44
N MET A 84 3.60 -14.88 5.36
CA MET A 84 3.59 -13.48 5.77
C MET A 84 3.97 -13.34 7.24
N SER A 85 3.46 -14.20 8.13
CA SER A 85 3.79 -14.15 9.54
C SER A 85 5.28 -14.41 9.80
N SER A 86 5.87 -15.44 9.18
CA SER A 86 7.31 -15.74 9.29
C SER A 86 8.15 -14.57 8.83
N VAL A 87 7.85 -14.01 7.64
CA VAL A 87 8.58 -12.84 7.11
C VAL A 87 8.46 -11.65 8.05
N LEU A 88 7.26 -11.34 8.55
CA LEU A 88 7.06 -10.20 9.44
C LEU A 88 7.78 -10.38 10.79
N ASP A 89 7.88 -11.61 11.29
CA ASP A 89 8.57 -11.90 12.54
C ASP A 89 10.10 -11.83 12.37
N ASP A 90 10.63 -12.38 11.27
CA ASP A 90 12.06 -12.36 10.96
C ASP A 90 12.57 -10.95 10.63
N GLU A 91 11.73 -10.13 9.97
CA GLU A 91 12.15 -8.84 9.45
C GLU A 91 11.76 -7.65 10.32
N SER A 92 10.64 -7.75 11.05
CA SER A 92 10.07 -6.66 11.85
C SER A 92 10.01 -5.32 11.09
N PRO A 93 9.32 -5.25 9.92
CA PRO A 93 9.31 -4.04 9.09
C PRO A 93 8.48 -2.92 9.71
N ASP A 94 8.85 -1.67 9.41
CA ASP A 94 8.12 -0.46 9.81
C ASP A 94 6.89 -0.21 8.93
N PHE A 95 6.89 -0.75 7.71
CA PHE A 95 5.80 -0.58 6.74
C PHE A 95 5.64 -1.82 5.85
N VAL A 96 4.43 -2.05 5.37
CA VAL A 96 4.12 -3.12 4.41
C VAL A 96 3.49 -2.55 3.15
N ILE A 97 3.92 -3.02 1.98
CA ILE A 97 3.27 -2.72 0.70
C ILE A 97 2.81 -4.03 0.06
N TYR A 98 1.53 -4.11 -0.27
CA TYR A 98 0.96 -5.15 -1.10
C TYR A 98 0.99 -4.70 -2.56
N LEU A 99 1.70 -5.45 -3.42
CA LEU A 99 1.92 -5.11 -4.83
C LEU A 99 0.81 -5.58 -5.77
N GLY A 100 -0.40 -5.82 -5.25
CA GLY A 100 -1.55 -6.29 -6.03
C GLY A 100 -1.66 -7.81 -6.12
N ASP A 101 -2.77 -8.25 -6.73
CA ASP A 101 -3.24 -9.64 -6.74
C ASP A 101 -3.33 -10.22 -5.32
N VAL A 102 -3.91 -9.42 -4.42
CA VAL A 102 -4.12 -9.81 -3.02
C VAL A 102 -5.21 -10.87 -2.92
N ILE A 103 -6.28 -10.71 -3.71
CA ILE A 103 -7.34 -11.69 -3.88
C ILE A 103 -7.33 -12.25 -5.30
N THR A 104 -7.97 -13.41 -5.54
CA THR A 104 -8.04 -14.00 -6.89
C THR A 104 -9.26 -13.56 -7.73
N ALA A 105 -10.14 -12.71 -7.16
CA ALA A 105 -11.46 -12.25 -7.62
C ALA A 105 -12.30 -13.21 -8.48
N ASN A 106 -12.10 -13.23 -9.80
CA ASN A 106 -12.97 -13.90 -10.77
C ASN A 106 -13.05 -15.43 -10.56
N ASN A 107 -12.16 -15.97 -9.72
CA ASN A 107 -12.20 -17.35 -9.28
C ASN A 107 -12.82 -17.53 -7.87
N ILE A 108 -13.68 -16.62 -7.43
CA ILE A 108 -14.38 -16.68 -6.14
C ILE A 108 -15.89 -16.57 -6.38
N PRO A 109 -16.73 -17.58 -6.04
CA PRO A 109 -18.18 -17.55 -6.27
C PRO A 109 -18.91 -16.76 -5.17
N ILE A 110 -18.40 -15.59 -4.79
CA ILE A 110 -18.99 -14.74 -3.76
C ILE A 110 -19.23 -13.32 -4.27
N ALA A 111 -20.29 -12.70 -3.80
CA ALA A 111 -20.67 -11.34 -4.20
C ALA A 111 -19.77 -10.24 -3.58
N ASN A 112 -18.99 -10.58 -2.56
CA ASN A 112 -18.20 -9.63 -1.77
C ASN A 112 -16.93 -10.30 -1.20
N ALA A 113 -15.75 -9.80 -1.55
CA ALA A 113 -14.44 -10.32 -1.15
C ALA A 113 -13.85 -9.71 0.14
N SER A 114 -14.66 -8.98 0.94
CA SER A 114 -14.19 -8.32 2.18
C SER A 114 -13.49 -9.26 3.13
N LEU A 115 -14.01 -10.49 3.27
CA LEU A 115 -13.43 -11.50 4.17
C LEU A 115 -12.02 -11.89 3.75
N TYR A 116 -11.79 -12.13 2.45
CA TYR A 116 -10.47 -12.47 1.93
C TYR A 116 -9.49 -11.31 2.03
N TRP A 117 -9.96 -10.09 1.79
CA TRP A 117 -9.14 -8.91 2.03
C TRP A 117 -8.75 -8.77 3.50
N ASP A 118 -9.69 -8.92 4.44
CA ASP A 118 -9.43 -8.85 5.89
C ASP A 118 -8.45 -9.94 6.33
N GLU A 119 -8.61 -11.16 5.81
CA GLU A 119 -7.72 -12.30 6.07
C GLU A 119 -6.31 -12.07 5.51
N ALA A 120 -6.20 -11.64 4.25
CA ALA A 120 -4.91 -11.43 3.57
C ALA A 120 -4.05 -10.38 4.28
N ILE A 121 -4.67 -9.31 4.78
CA ILE A 121 -3.97 -8.24 5.49
C ILE A 121 -3.86 -8.50 7.01
N SER A 122 -4.47 -9.58 7.52
CA SER A 122 -4.53 -9.86 8.95
C SER A 122 -3.16 -10.00 9.63
N PRO A 123 -2.11 -10.61 9.03
CA PRO A 123 -0.81 -10.75 9.69
C PRO A 123 -0.15 -9.40 9.98
N THR A 124 -0.28 -8.48 9.03
CA THR A 124 0.21 -7.10 9.12
C THR A 124 -0.59 -6.30 10.13
N ARG A 125 -1.93 -6.38 10.07
CA ARG A 125 -2.83 -5.67 11.00
C ARG A 125 -2.70 -6.14 12.44
N ALA A 126 -2.55 -7.44 12.67
CA ALA A 126 -2.38 -8.01 14.01
C ALA A 126 -1.12 -7.48 14.70
N ARG A 127 -0.08 -7.14 13.94
CA ARG A 127 1.17 -6.52 14.42
C ARG A 127 1.10 -5.00 14.53
N GLY A 128 -0.01 -4.39 14.10
CA GLY A 128 -0.17 -2.93 14.10
C GLY A 128 0.71 -2.21 13.08
N ILE A 129 1.28 -2.93 12.12
CA ILE A 129 2.18 -2.36 11.11
C ILE A 129 1.35 -1.56 10.11
N PRO A 130 1.69 -0.28 9.83
CA PRO A 130 1.04 0.49 8.78
C PRO A 130 1.31 -0.14 7.41
N TRP A 131 0.33 -0.06 6.52
CA TRP A 131 0.42 -0.73 5.23
C TRP A 131 -0.29 0.03 4.14
N ALA A 132 0.12 -0.25 2.91
CA ALA A 132 -0.55 0.17 1.68
C ALA A 132 -0.71 -0.98 0.70
N SER A 133 -1.68 -0.86 -0.20
CA SER A 133 -1.90 -1.79 -1.30
C SER A 133 -2.12 -1.03 -2.58
N ILE A 134 -1.51 -1.51 -3.65
CA ILE A 134 -1.97 -1.25 -5.03
C ILE A 134 -2.89 -2.40 -5.45
N PHE A 135 -3.65 -2.21 -6.53
CA PHE A 135 -4.49 -3.27 -7.08
C PHE A 135 -3.89 -3.88 -8.34
N GLY A 136 -3.88 -5.21 -8.37
CA GLY A 136 -3.54 -6.02 -9.54
C GLY A 136 -4.75 -6.36 -10.40
N ASN A 137 -4.54 -7.20 -11.41
CA ASN A 137 -5.60 -7.59 -12.34
C ASN A 137 -6.61 -8.56 -11.71
N HIS A 138 -6.21 -9.30 -10.67
CA HIS A 138 -7.12 -10.16 -9.92
C HIS A 138 -7.87 -9.44 -8.80
N ASP A 139 -7.62 -8.17 -8.51
CA ASP A 139 -8.28 -7.49 -7.39
C ASP A 139 -9.64 -6.87 -7.75
N ASP A 140 -10.42 -7.48 -8.65
CA ASP A 140 -11.63 -6.86 -9.22
C ASP A 140 -12.97 -7.23 -8.54
N ALA A 141 -12.94 -8.10 -7.53
CA ALA A 141 -14.16 -8.44 -6.79
C ALA A 141 -14.63 -7.25 -5.95
N PRO A 142 -15.95 -7.02 -5.83
CA PRO A 142 -16.48 -6.02 -4.91
C PRO A 142 -16.02 -6.30 -3.47
N PHE A 143 -15.70 -5.26 -2.72
CA PHE A 143 -15.38 -5.38 -1.29
C PHE A 143 -15.97 -4.21 -0.50
N GLU A 144 -16.05 -4.40 0.81
CA GLU A 144 -16.48 -3.41 1.79
C GLU A 144 -15.45 -3.32 2.90
N TRP A 145 -14.91 -2.12 3.12
CA TRP A 145 -13.93 -1.86 4.16
C TRP A 145 -14.40 -0.79 5.13
N PRO A 146 -14.03 -0.88 6.42
CA PRO A 146 -14.23 0.22 7.35
C PRO A 146 -13.59 1.52 6.86
N MET A 147 -14.28 2.65 7.00
CA MET A 147 -13.72 3.97 6.64
C MET A 147 -12.40 4.27 7.37
N ALA A 148 -12.20 3.68 8.55
CA ALA A 148 -10.96 3.80 9.33
C ALA A 148 -9.72 3.15 8.68
N TRP A 149 -9.88 2.43 7.56
CA TRP A 149 -8.76 1.84 6.81
C TRP A 149 -8.26 2.76 5.68
N PHE A 150 -9.00 3.83 5.38
CA PHE A 150 -8.63 4.82 4.36
C PHE A 150 -8.02 6.06 5.01
N SER A 151 -7.05 6.68 4.34
CA SER A 151 -6.57 8.01 4.68
C SER A 151 -7.41 9.09 3.99
N SER A 152 -7.40 10.30 4.54
CA SER A 152 -8.14 11.46 4.02
C SER A 152 -7.92 11.83 2.54
N PRO A 153 -6.77 11.53 1.86
CA PRO A 153 -6.54 11.96 0.47
C PRO A 153 -6.86 10.99 -0.68
N GLY A 154 -7.63 9.91 -0.52
CA GLY A 154 -8.00 9.00 -1.63
C GLY A 154 -9.49 8.65 -1.61
N ILE A 155 -10.27 9.12 -2.58
CA ILE A 155 -11.75 9.11 -2.55
C ILE A 155 -12.30 7.67 -2.59
N PRO A 156 -13.26 7.38 -1.69
CA PRO A 156 -14.55 6.96 -2.23
C PRO A 156 -15.80 7.59 -1.56
N PRO A 157 -16.98 7.53 -2.24
CA PRO A 157 -18.24 8.07 -1.74
C PRO A 157 -18.77 7.33 -0.51
N ILE A 158 -19.33 8.11 0.41
CA ILE A 158 -19.90 7.66 1.68
C ILE A 158 -21.21 6.90 1.43
N HIS A 159 -21.35 5.68 1.98
CA HIS A 159 -22.63 5.01 2.13
C HIS A 159 -22.96 4.84 3.61
N CYS A 160 -23.60 5.87 4.18
CA CYS A 160 -24.20 5.75 5.50
C CYS A 160 -25.61 5.13 5.35
N PRO A 161 -25.96 4.09 6.12
CA PRO A 161 -27.35 3.68 6.21
C PRO A 161 -28.19 4.88 6.68
N ALA A 162 -29.22 5.24 5.91
CA ALA A 162 -30.12 6.34 6.27
C ALA A 162 -30.71 6.11 7.68
N PRO A 163 -30.95 7.17 8.47
CA PRO A 163 -31.50 7.05 9.80
C PRO A 163 -32.97 6.59 9.73
N ASN A 164 -33.20 5.29 9.62
CA ASN A 164 -34.50 4.74 9.98
C ASN A 164 -34.62 4.78 11.50
N ALA A 165 -35.55 5.62 11.96
CA ALA A 165 -35.91 5.83 13.34
C ALA A 165 -36.62 4.58 13.91
N SER A 166 -35.87 3.57 14.37
CA SER A 166 -36.45 2.52 15.26
C SER A 166 -35.49 1.49 15.85
N SER A 167 -34.18 1.50 15.60
CA SER A 167 -33.29 0.49 16.22
C SER A 167 -32.09 1.12 16.95
N CYS A 168 -32.23 1.18 18.28
CA CYS A 168 -31.18 1.45 19.25
C CYS A 168 -30.60 0.13 19.73
N SER A 169 -29.78 -0.52 18.90
CA SER A 169 -28.78 -1.51 19.36
C SER A 169 -27.88 -1.88 18.19
N GLY A 170 -26.62 -1.46 18.24
CA GLY A 170 -25.60 -1.77 17.24
C GLY A 170 -24.89 -0.51 16.79
N GLU A 171 -23.59 -0.40 17.12
CA GLU A 171 -22.70 0.63 16.60
C GLU A 171 -22.74 0.61 15.07
N ARG A 172 -23.37 1.62 14.46
CA ARG A 172 -23.44 1.76 13.00
C ARG A 172 -22.17 2.43 12.50
N TYR A 173 -21.16 1.64 12.19
CA TYR A 173 -19.93 2.13 11.57
C TYR A 173 -20.15 2.45 10.09
N CYS A 174 -19.58 3.57 9.62
CA CYS A 174 -19.52 3.89 8.20
C CYS A 174 -18.48 2.97 7.51
N SER A 175 -18.89 2.30 6.44
CA SER A 175 -17.98 1.56 5.56
C SER A 175 -17.94 2.22 4.18
N PHE A 176 -16.81 2.04 3.51
CA PHE A 176 -16.74 2.15 2.08
C PHE A 176 -17.13 0.81 1.47
N GLY A 177 -18.02 0.76 0.47
CA GLY A 177 -18.58 -0.52 0.06
C GLY A 177 -19.03 -0.69 -1.38
N GLY A 178 -19.11 -1.97 -1.77
CA GLY A 178 -19.73 -2.47 -3.00
C GLY A 178 -19.03 -2.06 -4.29
N THR A 179 -17.87 -1.42 -4.20
CA THR A 179 -17.21 -0.82 -5.36
C THR A 179 -16.18 -1.79 -5.92
N ARG A 180 -16.22 -2.03 -7.23
CA ARG A 180 -15.21 -2.84 -7.93
C ARG A 180 -13.95 -2.02 -8.18
N ARG A 181 -12.82 -2.70 -8.35
CA ARG A 181 -11.57 -2.06 -8.80
C ARG A 181 -11.78 -1.27 -10.10
N ILE A 182 -12.52 -1.82 -11.07
CA ILE A 182 -12.86 -1.06 -12.30
C ILE A 182 -13.53 0.28 -11.99
N GLU A 183 -14.48 0.30 -11.05
CA GLU A 183 -15.23 1.51 -10.72
C GLU A 183 -14.34 2.53 -9.99
N LEU A 184 -13.42 2.05 -9.17
CA LEU A 184 -12.43 2.88 -8.49
C LEU A 184 -11.44 3.50 -9.47
N MET A 185 -10.89 2.69 -10.39
CA MET A 185 -9.98 3.17 -11.43
C MET A 185 -10.67 4.12 -12.41
N LYS A 186 -11.92 3.84 -12.81
CA LYS A 186 -12.70 4.78 -13.64
C LYS A 186 -12.88 6.12 -12.94
N LYS A 187 -13.26 6.12 -11.65
CA LYS A 187 -13.39 7.35 -10.86
C LYS A 187 -12.06 8.08 -10.75
N GLU A 188 -10.96 7.37 -10.57
CA GLU A 188 -9.63 7.99 -10.56
C GLU A 188 -9.32 8.63 -11.93
N ILE A 189 -9.47 7.90 -13.03
CA ILE A 189 -9.21 8.38 -14.40
C ILE A 189 -10.06 9.60 -14.75
N GLU A 190 -11.34 9.59 -14.36
CA GLU A 190 -12.28 10.67 -14.63
C GLU A 190 -12.06 11.91 -13.76
N ASN A 191 -11.61 11.73 -12.50
CA ASN A 191 -11.58 12.81 -11.51
C ASN A 191 -10.16 13.26 -11.10
N ASN A 192 -9.10 12.52 -11.44
CA ASN A 192 -7.72 12.86 -11.11
C ASN A 192 -6.98 13.39 -12.34
N LEU A 193 -6.78 14.71 -12.42
CA LEU A 193 -6.08 15.36 -13.53
C LEU A 193 -4.59 14.94 -13.65
N LEU A 194 -4.02 14.30 -12.63
CA LEU A 194 -2.63 13.84 -12.60
C LEU A 194 -2.48 12.37 -13.05
N THR A 195 -3.57 11.65 -13.27
CA THR A 195 -3.50 10.26 -13.71
C THR A 195 -3.04 10.16 -15.17
N LEU A 196 -1.99 9.36 -15.40
CA LEU A 196 -1.44 9.09 -16.73
C LEU A 196 -1.84 7.70 -17.24
N SER A 197 -2.49 6.89 -16.39
CA SER A 197 -2.94 5.53 -16.70
C SER A 197 -4.17 5.55 -17.62
N LYS A 198 -3.95 5.68 -18.93
CA LYS A 198 -5.04 5.75 -19.94
C LYS A 198 -5.16 4.49 -20.81
N THR A 199 -4.15 3.63 -20.80
CA THR A 199 -4.01 2.50 -21.72
C THR A 199 -3.31 1.35 -20.99
N GLY A 200 -3.73 0.11 -21.21
CA GLY A 200 -3.25 -1.09 -20.54
C GLY A 200 -3.84 -2.34 -21.19
N PRO A 201 -3.27 -3.55 -20.93
CA PRO A 201 -3.65 -4.77 -21.64
C PRO A 201 -5.16 -4.99 -21.63
N LYS A 202 -5.79 -5.06 -22.80
CA LYS A 202 -7.25 -5.25 -22.92
C LYS A 202 -7.76 -6.53 -22.27
N ASP A 203 -6.94 -7.58 -22.26
CA ASP A 203 -7.25 -8.88 -21.66
C ASP A 203 -7.13 -8.88 -20.13
N LEU A 204 -6.47 -7.85 -19.57
CA LEU A 204 -6.33 -7.63 -18.12
C LEU A 204 -7.04 -6.33 -17.69
N TRP A 205 -7.76 -5.68 -18.60
CA TRP A 205 -8.25 -4.32 -18.44
C TRP A 205 -9.31 -4.23 -17.33
N PRO A 206 -9.25 -3.18 -16.50
CA PRO A 206 -8.27 -2.08 -16.46
C PRO A 206 -7.08 -2.43 -15.57
N SER A 207 -5.89 -2.80 -16.05
CA SER A 207 -5.07 -3.78 -15.31
C SER A 207 -4.14 -3.32 -14.19
N ILE A 208 -3.88 -2.02 -13.97
CA ILE A 208 -2.69 -1.63 -13.19
C ILE A 208 -2.91 -0.37 -12.38
N SER A 209 -2.68 -0.47 -11.07
CA SER A 209 -2.53 0.68 -10.18
C SER A 209 -1.06 1.02 -10.00
N ASN A 210 -0.76 2.31 -9.96
CA ASN A 210 0.58 2.86 -9.84
C ASN A 210 0.70 3.72 -8.59
N TYR A 211 1.83 3.65 -7.90
CA TYR A 211 2.02 4.33 -6.63
C TYR A 211 3.43 4.89 -6.46
N VAL A 212 3.53 6.07 -5.83
CA VAL A 212 4.80 6.72 -5.48
C VAL A 212 4.91 6.84 -3.98
N LEU A 213 6.01 6.34 -3.45
CA LEU A 213 6.44 6.59 -2.09
C LEU A 213 7.52 7.66 -2.10
N GLN A 214 7.27 8.80 -1.48
CA GLN A 214 8.27 9.84 -1.31
C GLN A 214 8.96 9.63 0.05
N LEU A 215 10.28 9.56 0.03
CA LEU A 215 11.14 9.41 1.19
C LEU A 215 11.79 10.76 1.42
N SER A 216 11.47 11.42 2.54
CA SER A 216 12.03 12.74 2.84
C SER A 216 12.85 12.67 4.12
N SER A 217 14.07 13.21 4.07
CA SER A 217 14.85 13.55 5.25
C SER A 217 14.68 15.03 5.56
N SER A 218 14.85 15.39 6.83
CA SER A 218 14.86 16.78 7.28
C SER A 218 16.00 17.60 6.63
N ASP A 219 17.06 16.93 6.15
CA ASP A 219 18.28 17.54 5.63
C ASP A 219 18.39 17.58 4.09
N ASP A 220 17.47 16.96 3.32
CA ASP A 220 17.56 16.86 1.85
C ASP A 220 16.40 17.58 1.12
N PRO A 221 16.68 18.68 0.38
CA PRO A 221 15.67 19.38 -0.41
C PRO A 221 15.19 18.61 -1.65
N GLU A 222 15.90 17.56 -2.13
CA GLU A 222 15.43 16.65 -3.17
C GLU A 222 15.05 15.28 -2.59
N SER A 223 13.84 15.18 -2.03
CA SER A 223 13.36 13.91 -1.46
C SER A 223 13.45 12.74 -2.46
N PRO A 224 14.19 11.65 -2.14
CA PRO A 224 14.15 10.44 -2.94
C PRO A 224 12.73 9.86 -3.00
N ALA A 225 12.47 9.06 -4.04
CA ALA A 225 11.18 8.44 -4.26
C ALA A 225 11.32 7.03 -4.83
N GLU A 226 10.37 6.17 -4.48
CA GLU A 226 10.22 4.83 -5.02
C GLU A 226 8.90 4.69 -5.76
N TRP A 227 8.90 3.94 -6.85
CA TRP A 227 7.70 3.66 -7.64
C TRP A 227 7.27 2.20 -7.49
N PHE A 228 5.99 1.98 -7.27
CA PHE A 228 5.41 0.65 -7.10
C PHE A 228 4.28 0.45 -8.10
N GLN A 229 4.27 -0.70 -8.77
CA GLN A 229 3.25 -1.08 -9.73
C GLN A 229 3.00 -2.58 -9.65
N HIS A 230 1.87 -3.05 -10.16
CA HIS A 230 1.58 -4.48 -10.12
C HIS A 230 2.28 -5.21 -11.29
N VAL A 231 2.00 -4.77 -12.51
CA VAL A 231 2.62 -5.30 -13.75
C VAL A 231 3.75 -4.37 -14.16
N SER A 232 4.88 -4.90 -14.62
CA SER A 232 5.96 -4.04 -15.10
C SER A 232 5.57 -3.31 -16.39
N GLU A 233 6.17 -2.15 -16.62
CA GLU A 233 6.21 -1.51 -17.95
C GLU A 233 6.89 -2.44 -18.97
N GLU A 234 6.63 -2.26 -20.28
CA GLU A 234 7.03 -3.07 -21.46
C GLU A 234 8.54 -3.32 -21.63
N ILE A 235 9.20 -3.77 -20.57
CA ILE A 235 10.63 -3.71 -20.38
C ILE A 235 11.06 -4.95 -19.61
N ASN A 236 11.80 -5.81 -20.30
CA ASN A 236 12.62 -6.82 -19.67
C ASN A 236 14.10 -6.44 -19.83
N PRO A 237 14.71 -5.76 -18.85
CA PRO A 237 16.11 -5.35 -18.96
C PRO A 237 17.07 -6.52 -18.76
N ASP A 238 16.60 -7.67 -18.26
CA ASP A 238 17.42 -8.87 -18.10
C ASP A 238 17.31 -9.78 -19.33
N SER A 239 18.30 -9.67 -20.23
CA SER A 239 18.40 -10.49 -21.44
C SER A 239 18.52 -12.00 -21.19
N ARG A 240 18.77 -12.43 -19.94
CA ARG A 240 18.78 -13.85 -19.55
C ARG A 240 17.36 -14.39 -19.36
N VAL A 241 16.38 -13.52 -19.09
CA VAL A 241 14.97 -13.87 -19.04
C VAL A 241 14.41 -13.65 -20.45
N PRO A 242 13.75 -14.64 -21.08
CA PRO A 242 13.08 -14.41 -22.35
C PRO A 242 11.93 -13.40 -22.19
N GLU A 243 11.80 -12.42 -23.08
CA GLU A 243 10.72 -11.40 -23.05
C GLU A 243 9.33 -12.00 -22.86
N ARG A 244 9.04 -13.12 -23.54
CA ARG A 244 7.78 -13.88 -23.40
C ARG A 244 7.45 -14.40 -21.98
N LYS A 245 8.39 -14.31 -21.03
CA LYS A 245 8.22 -14.72 -19.63
C LYS A 245 8.02 -13.55 -18.68
N VAL A 246 8.11 -12.32 -19.18
CA VAL A 246 7.84 -11.10 -18.44
C VAL A 246 6.51 -10.56 -18.97
N ALA A 247 5.52 -10.49 -18.10
CA ALA A 247 4.24 -9.90 -18.44
C ALA A 247 4.37 -8.41 -18.18
N ALA A 248 4.19 -7.63 -19.25
CA ALA A 248 4.37 -6.21 -19.21
C ALA A 248 3.13 -5.47 -19.73
N GLN A 249 3.05 -4.17 -19.47
CA GLN A 249 1.98 -3.34 -20.01
C GLN A 249 1.93 -3.42 -21.54
N GLU A 250 0.73 -3.28 -22.13
CA GLU A 250 0.51 -3.33 -23.59
C GLU A 250 1.22 -2.19 -24.33
N ALA A 251 1.49 -1.07 -23.64
CA ALA A 251 2.31 0.01 -24.16
C ALA A 251 2.99 0.78 -23.04
N GLU A 252 4.30 0.99 -23.15
CA GLU A 252 5.03 1.98 -22.36
C GLU A 252 4.86 3.37 -23.02
N LEU A 253 4.06 4.26 -22.42
CA LEU A 253 3.73 5.57 -23.00
C LEU A 253 4.67 6.70 -22.55
N GLY A 254 5.91 6.37 -22.19
CA GLY A 254 6.95 7.30 -21.74
C GLY A 254 6.99 7.56 -20.24
N ILE A 255 6.31 6.75 -19.42
CA ILE A 255 6.40 6.79 -17.95
C ILE A 255 7.78 6.36 -17.45
N MET A 256 8.38 5.30 -17.99
CA MET A 256 9.74 4.85 -17.66
C MET A 256 10.78 5.87 -18.11
N ASP A 257 10.56 6.54 -19.24
CA ASP A 257 11.38 7.67 -19.68
C ASP A 257 11.26 8.87 -18.73
N MET A 258 10.06 9.14 -18.22
CA MET A 258 9.80 10.16 -17.21
C MET A 258 10.47 9.82 -15.88
N LEU A 259 10.34 8.59 -15.40
CA LEU A 259 10.95 8.12 -14.16
C LEU A 259 12.48 8.14 -14.26
N ALA A 260 13.05 7.66 -15.37
CA ALA A 260 14.50 7.67 -15.59
C ALA A 260 15.11 9.08 -15.69
N LYS A 261 14.31 10.10 -15.99
CA LYS A 261 14.72 11.52 -15.99
C LYS A 261 14.65 12.17 -14.61
N ARG A 262 13.95 11.56 -13.64
CA ARG A 262 13.83 12.06 -12.26
C ARG A 262 14.94 11.48 -11.40
N SER A 263 15.91 12.31 -11.01
CA SER A 263 17.01 11.93 -10.11
C SER A 263 16.54 11.40 -8.76
N SER A 264 15.36 11.84 -8.29
CA SER A 264 14.76 11.41 -7.05
C SER A 264 14.28 9.95 -7.09
N VAL A 265 13.87 9.43 -8.25
CA VAL A 265 13.36 8.05 -8.36
C VAL A 265 14.53 7.06 -8.42
N LYS A 266 14.61 6.13 -7.46
CA LYS A 266 15.72 5.17 -7.40
C LYS A 266 15.36 3.79 -7.94
N ALA A 267 14.16 3.30 -7.65
CA ALA A 267 13.71 2.01 -8.14
C ALA A 267 12.21 1.97 -8.45
N VAL A 268 11.88 0.95 -9.26
CA VAL A 268 10.54 0.53 -9.63
C VAL A 268 10.36 -0.91 -9.18
N PHE A 269 9.31 -1.18 -8.40
CA PHE A 269 8.99 -2.52 -7.91
C PHE A 269 7.70 -3.06 -8.54
N ALA A 270 7.72 -4.32 -8.96
CA ALA A 270 6.61 -5.03 -9.60
C ALA A 270 6.32 -6.41 -8.99
N GLY A 271 5.08 -6.89 -9.13
CA GLY A 271 4.64 -8.26 -8.82
C GLY A 271 4.25 -9.00 -10.11
N HIS A 272 3.11 -9.70 -10.10
CA HIS A 272 2.41 -10.32 -11.24
C HIS A 272 3.09 -11.55 -11.86
N ASN A 273 4.40 -11.48 -12.11
CA ASN A 273 5.17 -12.63 -12.57
C ASN A 273 5.70 -13.45 -11.40
N HIS A 274 4.92 -14.46 -10.98
CA HIS A 274 5.16 -15.24 -9.76
C HIS A 274 6.53 -15.95 -9.71
N GLY A 275 7.17 -16.16 -10.87
CA GLY A 275 8.47 -16.79 -10.98
C GLY A 275 9.67 -15.84 -10.91
N LEU A 276 9.45 -14.52 -10.89
CA LEU A 276 10.51 -13.51 -10.95
C LEU A 276 10.67 -12.81 -9.60
N ASP A 277 11.92 -12.57 -9.21
CA ASP A 277 12.28 -11.81 -8.01
C ASP A 277 13.71 -11.23 -8.10
N TRP A 278 14.13 -10.93 -9.31
CA TRP A 278 15.42 -10.29 -9.58
C TRP A 278 15.28 -8.76 -9.54
N CYS A 279 16.43 -8.09 -9.41
CA CYS A 279 16.59 -6.67 -9.68
C CYS A 279 17.62 -6.49 -10.80
N CYS A 280 17.40 -5.52 -11.68
CA CYS A 280 18.37 -5.16 -12.70
C CYS A 280 18.41 -3.64 -12.95
N PRO A 281 19.58 -3.10 -13.34
CA PRO A 281 19.70 -1.68 -13.64
C PRO A 281 18.97 -1.36 -14.95
N TYR A 282 18.25 -0.24 -14.97
CA TYR A 282 17.59 0.32 -16.13
C TYR A 282 17.86 1.82 -16.20
N LYS A 283 18.71 2.25 -17.15
CA LYS A 283 19.19 3.64 -17.28
C LYS A 283 19.81 4.14 -15.97
N LYS A 284 19.12 5.02 -15.23
CA LYS A 284 19.57 5.63 -13.95
C LYS A 284 18.73 5.16 -12.76
N LEU A 285 17.92 4.11 -12.92
CA LEU A 285 17.08 3.54 -11.87
C LEU A 285 17.18 2.01 -11.87
N TRP A 286 16.56 1.38 -10.88
CA TRP A 286 16.47 -0.07 -10.76
C TRP A 286 15.07 -0.59 -11.08
N LEU A 287 14.96 -1.70 -11.79
CA LEU A 287 13.71 -2.45 -11.93
C LEU A 287 13.81 -3.73 -11.11
N CYS A 288 12.85 -3.95 -10.22
CA CYS A 288 12.85 -5.05 -9.28
C CYS A 288 11.51 -5.79 -9.26
N TYR A 289 11.56 -7.11 -9.32
CA TYR A 289 10.40 -7.95 -9.04
C TYR A 289 10.38 -8.37 -7.57
N ALA A 290 9.21 -8.35 -6.94
CA ALA A 290 9.00 -8.93 -5.63
C ALA A 290 8.73 -10.44 -5.75
N ARG A 291 9.13 -11.19 -4.72
CA ARG A 291 8.86 -12.62 -4.64
C ARG A 291 7.36 -12.87 -4.43
N HIS A 292 6.81 -13.81 -5.20
CA HIS A 292 5.48 -14.40 -4.99
C HIS A 292 5.31 -14.88 -3.54
N THR A 293 4.40 -14.24 -2.81
CA THR A 293 4.20 -14.49 -1.37
C THR A 293 3.12 -15.53 -1.14
N GLY A 294 2.07 -15.53 -1.96
CA GLY A 294 0.89 -16.40 -1.77
C GLY A 294 1.12 -17.85 -2.13
N TYR A 295 0.34 -18.75 -1.53
CA TYR A 295 0.20 -20.13 -1.99
C TYR A 295 -0.88 -20.28 -3.07
N GLY A 296 -1.72 -19.27 -3.28
CA GLY A 296 -2.60 -19.19 -4.45
C GLY A 296 -1.85 -18.75 -5.72
N GLY A 297 -2.56 -18.77 -6.84
CA GLY A 297 -2.02 -18.44 -8.15
C GLY A 297 -1.15 -19.56 -8.75
N TYR A 298 -0.53 -19.29 -9.91
CA TYR A 298 0.24 -20.31 -10.62
C TYR A 298 1.66 -20.50 -10.04
N GLY A 299 2.18 -21.72 -10.20
CA GLY A 299 3.58 -22.06 -9.94
C GLY A 299 3.88 -22.65 -8.56
N ASN A 300 5.06 -23.26 -8.42
CA ASN A 300 5.46 -24.04 -7.25
C ASN A 300 6.78 -23.58 -6.59
N TRP A 301 7.23 -22.36 -6.89
CA TRP A 301 8.43 -21.78 -6.30
C TRP A 301 8.30 -21.66 -4.76
N ARG A 302 9.42 -21.64 -4.04
CA ARG A 302 9.38 -21.30 -2.61
C ARG A 302 8.82 -19.88 -2.42
N ARG A 303 8.07 -19.66 -1.34
CA ARG A 303 7.41 -18.39 -1.07
C ARG A 303 8.30 -17.48 -0.24
N GLY A 304 8.03 -16.19 -0.33
CA GLY A 304 8.80 -15.18 0.38
C GLY A 304 8.32 -13.77 0.06
N ALA A 305 9.15 -12.79 0.42
CA ALA A 305 8.87 -11.37 0.21
C ALA A 305 10.16 -10.64 -0.14
N ARG A 306 10.02 -9.50 -0.84
CA ARG A 306 11.14 -8.57 -0.99
C ARG A 306 11.17 -7.60 0.17
N ILE A 307 12.33 -7.42 0.76
CA ILE A 307 12.57 -6.47 1.84
C ILE A 307 13.35 -5.29 1.29
N LEU A 308 13.01 -4.08 1.75
CA LEU A 308 13.75 -2.84 1.53
C LEU A 308 14.20 -2.30 2.87
N GLU A 309 15.48 -2.00 3.02
CA GLU A 309 16.04 -1.27 4.15
C GLU A 309 16.59 0.06 3.62
N ILE A 310 15.96 1.15 4.04
CA ILE A 310 16.27 2.50 3.60
C ILE A 310 17.11 3.17 4.68
N ASN A 311 18.28 3.64 4.30
CA ASN A 311 19.15 4.45 5.15
C ASN A 311 19.24 5.86 4.59
N ASP A 312 19.38 6.85 5.46
CA ASP A 312 19.42 8.26 5.09
C ASP A 312 20.84 8.85 5.06
N GLN A 313 21.74 8.37 5.92
CA GLN A 313 23.07 8.99 6.11
C GLN A 313 24.22 7.96 6.12
N PRO A 314 24.88 7.71 4.97
CA PRO A 314 24.55 8.19 3.62
C PRO A 314 23.28 7.52 3.07
N PHE A 315 22.61 8.17 2.13
CA PHE A 315 21.41 7.60 1.52
C PHE A 315 21.74 6.36 0.69
N TYR A 316 21.09 5.24 1.01
CA TYR A 316 21.08 4.06 0.17
C TYR A 316 19.88 3.17 0.50
N ILE A 317 19.52 2.31 -0.44
CA ILE A 317 18.48 1.29 -0.24
C ILE A 317 19.13 -0.07 -0.40
N LYS A 318 19.08 -0.91 0.63
CA LYS A 318 19.37 -2.33 0.51
C LYS A 318 18.08 -3.07 0.21
N SER A 319 18.17 -4.08 -0.64
CA SER A 319 17.07 -5.00 -0.87
C SER A 319 17.55 -6.45 -0.92
N TRP A 320 16.71 -7.35 -0.44
CA TRP A 320 16.89 -8.80 -0.52
C TRP A 320 15.54 -9.50 -0.54
N ILE A 321 15.57 -10.81 -0.76
CA ILE A 321 14.40 -11.68 -0.64
C ILE A 321 14.52 -12.45 0.67
N ARG A 322 13.51 -12.37 1.53
CA ARG A 322 13.31 -13.24 2.70
C ARG A 322 12.37 -14.36 2.31
N MET A 323 12.83 -15.60 2.44
CA MET A 323 12.04 -16.80 2.15
C MET A 323 11.27 -17.28 3.37
N GLU A 324 10.23 -18.08 3.14
CA GLU A 324 9.32 -18.60 4.17
C GLU A 324 9.98 -19.51 5.22
N ASP A 325 11.16 -20.04 4.93
CA ASP A 325 11.99 -20.87 5.82
C ASP A 325 13.15 -20.10 6.46
N GLY A 326 13.15 -18.77 6.32
CA GLY A 326 14.15 -17.88 6.91
C GLY A 326 15.38 -17.65 6.04
N ASP A 327 15.57 -18.39 4.94
CA ASP A 327 16.68 -18.15 4.01
C ASP A 327 16.59 -16.74 3.38
N GLU A 328 17.75 -16.18 3.03
CA GLU A 328 17.87 -14.90 2.32
C GLU A 328 18.62 -15.06 1.00
N HIS A 329 18.20 -14.34 -0.03
CA HIS A 329 18.97 -14.25 -1.28
C HIS A 329 18.68 -12.94 -2.05
N SER A 330 19.33 -12.76 -3.21
CA SER A 330 19.14 -11.58 -4.07
C SER A 330 19.49 -10.26 -3.38
N HIS A 331 20.49 -10.26 -2.49
CA HIS A 331 20.98 -9.04 -1.84
C HIS A 331 21.54 -8.05 -2.86
N ILE A 332 21.06 -6.82 -2.80
CA ILE A 332 21.46 -5.75 -3.70
C ILE A 332 21.39 -4.39 -3.00
N ILE A 333 22.29 -3.48 -3.39
CA ILE A 333 22.24 -2.08 -2.99
C ILE A 333 21.74 -1.29 -4.21
N LEU A 334 20.58 -0.67 -4.07
CA LEU A 334 19.94 0.17 -5.09
C LEU A 334 20.48 1.61 -4.96
N SER A 335 21.78 1.76 -5.14
CA SER A 335 22.40 3.09 -5.25
C SER A 335 22.28 3.60 -6.70
N PRO A 336 22.23 4.94 -6.91
CA PRO A 336 22.26 5.55 -8.24
C PRO A 336 23.44 5.11 -9.12
#